data_AF-A0A2G2VJ28-F1
#
_entry.id   AF-A0A2G2VJ28-F1
#
_cell.length_a   1.000
_cell.length_b   1.000
_cell.length_c   1.000
_cell.angle_alpha   90.00
_cell.angle_beta   90.00
_cell.angle_gamma   90.00
#
_symmetry.space_group_name_H-M   'P 1'
#
loop_
_entity.id
_entity.type
_entity.pdbx_description
1 polymer ?
#
loop_
_entity_poly.entity_id
_entity_poly.type
_entity_poly.pdbx_seq_one_letter_code
_entity_poly.pdbx_strand_id
1 'polypeptide(L)'
;MSNPTAKTELKKNPLQRMPTSKPPFTIGDIKKAIPPHCFKRSLIRSFYYVVRDLSLVSVSYYIASTYFHLLPSPYCYLAWVAYWIVQGCAFTGIWMISHECGHHAFSDYPWVDDTVGFILHSALLVPYFSTKYSHSRHHSHTNSLDGDQTHVPKIKSELPWFYKYSYNPLGRILLLVTALTLGTFLYLTINFTGKNYGRFACHFDPYAPIYNDRERLWIYISDAGLIATTYVWYRIALAQGLAWVVCIYGMPLLIHNVTLVLVTYLNHTHPSVPHYDSSEWDWLRGALASVDRDFGLLNKVFHNFGDTHVLHHLFTTIPHYHALEAANAIKPLLGEYYQFDGTPIYKALWREFSECIYVEKVTMPVIRRKNKWKRVDIVAGEGTSKSPPAQAEQSESQAEHISGASSPPEGPSINAVDRDLRDAVQLLTRIVAGQVQGQAIPTTGSSGTDRAASLRTQDFLKLDPPTFTGSDINEDPQDFVDQTQRALDVMHISGKEMVELAAYRLKGEAILWYEDWKRSRGIDAPPTTWGEFKDAFIDHYLPFETRQARADQFLNLRQGNMSVREYSLRFNSLSRCGSYYG
;
A
#
# COMPACT_ATOMS: atom_id res chain seq x y z
N MET A 1 -1.96 28.41 -40.76
CA MET A 1 -3.31 27.84 -40.61
C MET A 1 -3.37 27.19 -39.24
N SER A 2 -4.14 27.80 -38.33
CA SER A 2 -4.25 27.43 -36.92
C SER A 2 -5.23 26.26 -36.73
N ASN A 3 -4.75 25.20 -36.08
CA ASN A 3 -5.53 23.99 -35.81
C ASN A 3 -6.60 24.26 -34.73
N PRO A 4 -7.90 23.90 -34.90
CA PRO A 4 -8.98 24.35 -34.03
C PRO A 4 -9.29 23.44 -32.82
N THR A 5 -8.41 22.51 -32.42
CA THR A 5 -8.72 21.52 -31.36
C THR A 5 -8.35 21.93 -29.93
N ALA A 6 -7.80 23.13 -29.70
CA ALA A 6 -7.31 23.55 -28.38
C ALA A 6 -8.35 24.30 -27.49
N LYS A 7 -9.65 24.25 -27.78
CA LYS A 7 -10.65 25.12 -27.12
C LYS A 7 -11.89 24.40 -26.58
N THR A 8 -11.73 23.28 -25.87
CA THR A 8 -12.81 22.83 -24.96
C THR A 8 -12.32 21.99 -23.76
N GLU A 9 -11.16 22.30 -23.17
CA GLU A 9 -11.00 22.00 -21.75
C GLU A 9 -11.61 23.18 -20.99
N LEU A 10 -12.82 22.98 -20.44
CA LEU A 10 -13.30 23.82 -19.34
C LEU A 10 -12.15 23.94 -18.34
N LYS A 11 -11.69 25.17 -18.07
CA LYS A 11 -10.66 25.44 -17.04
C LYS A 11 -11.19 24.97 -15.69
N LYS A 12 -11.07 23.67 -15.42
CA LYS A 12 -11.38 23.05 -14.15
C LYS A 12 -10.44 23.70 -13.14
N ASN A 13 -11.01 24.29 -12.10
CA ASN A 13 -10.20 24.83 -11.02
C ASN A 13 -9.41 23.64 -10.44
N PRO A 14 -8.06 23.66 -10.42
CA PRO A 14 -7.28 22.53 -9.93
C PRO A 14 -7.66 22.15 -8.50
N LEU A 15 -8.12 23.11 -7.70
CA LEU A 15 -8.54 22.92 -6.30
C LEU A 15 -10.00 22.44 -6.15
N GLN A 16 -10.73 22.25 -7.25
CA GLN A 16 -12.09 21.72 -7.20
C GLN A 16 -12.03 20.25 -6.77
N ARG A 17 -12.60 19.94 -5.60
CA ARG A 17 -12.69 18.57 -5.09
C ARG A 17 -13.32 17.63 -6.12
N MET A 18 -12.73 16.45 -6.30
CA MET A 18 -13.36 15.38 -7.06
C MET A 18 -14.61 14.86 -6.33
N PRO A 19 -15.60 14.31 -7.04
CA PRO A 19 -16.76 13.69 -6.41
C PRO A 19 -16.37 12.51 -5.53
N THR A 20 -17.00 12.38 -4.36
CA THR A 20 -16.80 11.25 -3.43
C THR A 20 -17.85 10.15 -3.61
N SER A 21 -18.93 10.44 -4.34
CA SER A 21 -19.93 9.45 -4.75
C SER A 21 -19.33 8.40 -5.66
N LYS A 22 -19.93 7.20 -5.66
CA LYS A 22 -19.56 6.12 -6.58
C LYS A 22 -19.59 6.62 -8.04
N PRO A 23 -18.54 6.36 -8.84
CA PRO A 23 -18.52 6.76 -10.24
C PRO A 23 -19.68 6.16 -11.04
N PRO A 24 -20.21 6.88 -12.05
CA PRO A 24 -21.27 6.38 -12.92
C PRO A 24 -20.76 5.41 -14.02
N PHE A 25 -19.53 4.92 -13.88
CA PHE A 25 -18.85 4.04 -14.83
C PHE A 25 -18.08 2.97 -14.05
N THR A 26 -17.87 1.82 -14.69
CA THR A 26 -17.11 0.68 -14.14
C THR A 26 -15.67 0.67 -14.67
N ILE A 27 -14.77 -0.16 -14.11
CA ILE A 27 -13.45 -0.36 -14.74
C ILE A 27 -13.58 -0.86 -16.18
N GLY A 28 -14.64 -1.64 -16.47
CA GLY A 28 -14.86 -2.26 -17.77
C GLY A 28 -15.13 -1.21 -18.84
N ASP A 29 -15.88 -0.18 -18.48
CA ASP A 29 -16.13 0.97 -19.35
C ASP A 29 -14.82 1.73 -19.64
N ILE A 30 -13.98 1.92 -18.62
CA ILE A 30 -12.67 2.58 -18.76
C ILE A 30 -11.76 1.77 -19.67
N LYS A 31 -11.64 0.45 -19.46
CA LYS A 31 -10.82 -0.43 -20.31
C LYS A 31 -11.29 -0.43 -21.76
N LYS A 32 -12.61 -0.41 -21.99
CA LYS A 32 -13.19 -0.37 -23.34
C LYS A 32 -12.86 0.92 -24.09
N ALA A 33 -12.64 2.03 -23.37
CA ALA A 33 -12.22 3.28 -23.98
C ALA A 33 -10.74 3.26 -24.41
N ILE A 34 -9.91 2.43 -23.79
CA ILE A 34 -8.47 2.34 -24.09
C ILE A 34 -8.25 1.54 -25.38
N PRO A 35 -7.42 2.04 -26.33
CA PRO A 35 -7.05 1.27 -27.52
C PRO A 35 -6.41 -0.08 -27.16
N PRO A 36 -6.83 -1.21 -27.76
CA PRO A 36 -6.35 -2.53 -27.36
C PRO A 36 -4.84 -2.74 -27.47
N HIS A 37 -4.16 -2.02 -28.37
CA HIS A 37 -2.70 -2.11 -28.49
C HIS A 37 -1.96 -1.46 -27.33
N CYS A 38 -2.58 -0.57 -26.55
CA CYS A 38 -1.95 0.03 -25.37
C CYS A 38 -1.61 -1.01 -24.30
N PHE A 39 -2.32 -2.14 -24.25
CA PHE A 39 -2.04 -3.27 -23.35
C PHE A 39 -0.94 -4.20 -23.87
N LYS A 40 -0.40 -3.96 -25.07
CA LYS A 40 0.64 -4.82 -25.65
C LYS A 40 2.02 -4.36 -25.20
N ARG A 41 2.71 -5.25 -24.49
CA ARG A 41 4.09 -5.06 -24.08
C ARG A 41 5.02 -5.49 -25.22
N SER A 42 6.13 -4.79 -25.39
CA SER A 42 7.14 -5.05 -26.42
C SER A 42 8.50 -5.08 -25.77
N LEU A 43 9.06 -6.29 -25.67
CA LEU A 43 10.38 -6.52 -25.08
C LEU A 43 11.46 -5.61 -25.69
N ILE A 44 11.46 -5.49 -27.02
CA ILE A 44 12.42 -4.66 -27.77
C ILE A 44 12.26 -3.19 -27.40
N ARG A 45 11.03 -2.69 -27.34
CA ARG A 45 10.75 -1.29 -27.00
C ARG A 45 11.13 -0.99 -25.55
N SER A 46 10.82 -1.88 -24.62
CA SER A 46 11.18 -1.75 -23.21
C SER A 46 12.70 -1.71 -23.02
N PHE A 47 13.45 -2.61 -23.65
CA PHE A 47 14.92 -2.58 -23.60
C PHE A 47 15.53 -1.37 -24.33
N TYR A 48 14.88 -0.82 -25.36
CA TYR A 48 15.31 0.44 -25.95
C TYR A 48 15.34 1.57 -24.91
N TYR A 49 14.35 1.66 -24.03
CA TYR A 49 14.34 2.67 -22.96
C TYR A 49 15.41 2.43 -21.89
N VAL A 50 15.72 1.16 -21.56
CA VAL A 50 16.86 0.82 -20.69
C VAL A 50 18.17 1.32 -21.30
N VAL A 51 18.42 1.01 -22.57
CA VAL A 51 19.65 1.43 -23.28
C VAL A 51 19.70 2.95 -23.40
N ARG A 52 18.58 3.61 -23.71
CA ARG A 52 18.47 5.07 -23.78
C ARG A 52 18.88 5.73 -22.46
N ASP A 53 18.33 5.26 -21.34
CA ASP A 53 18.56 5.87 -20.03
C ASP A 53 19.97 5.61 -19.51
N LEU A 54 20.50 4.39 -19.72
CA LEU A 54 21.91 4.08 -19.43
C LEU A 54 22.87 4.89 -20.31
N SER A 55 22.49 5.18 -21.56
CA SER A 55 23.27 6.04 -22.45
C SER A 55 23.30 7.49 -21.94
N LEU A 56 22.16 8.02 -21.48
CA LEU A 56 22.09 9.34 -20.86
C LEU A 56 23.02 9.42 -19.64
N VAL A 57 22.91 8.45 -18.73
CA VAL A 57 23.78 8.29 -17.54
C VAL A 57 25.26 8.24 -17.91
N SER A 58 25.61 7.50 -18.95
CA SER A 58 27.00 7.31 -19.38
C SER A 58 27.59 8.56 -20.02
N VAL A 59 26.80 9.26 -20.85
CA VAL A 59 27.23 10.50 -21.53
C VAL A 59 27.43 11.63 -20.52
N SER A 60 26.50 11.83 -19.59
CA SER A 60 26.65 12.86 -18.55
C SER A 60 27.84 12.58 -17.64
N TYR A 61 28.06 11.32 -17.24
CA TYR A 61 29.26 10.90 -16.50
C TYR A 61 30.54 11.18 -17.29
N TYR A 62 30.59 10.82 -18.57
CA TYR A 62 31.74 11.04 -19.44
C TYR A 62 32.08 12.53 -19.55
N ILE A 63 31.07 13.37 -19.74
CA ILE A 63 31.24 14.82 -19.82
C ILE A 63 31.82 15.37 -18.49
N ALA A 64 31.24 14.97 -17.36
CA ALA A 64 31.68 15.44 -16.05
C ALA A 64 33.12 15.02 -15.73
N SER A 65 33.44 13.74 -15.94
CA SER A 65 34.78 13.19 -15.66
C SER A 65 35.87 13.74 -16.59
N THR A 66 35.53 14.04 -17.85
CA THR A 66 36.51 14.46 -18.87
C THR A 66 36.71 15.97 -18.94
N TYR A 67 35.67 16.78 -18.76
CA TYR A 67 35.73 18.22 -19.10
C TYR A 67 35.60 19.17 -17.91
N PHE A 68 35.02 18.78 -16.78
CA PHE A 68 34.74 19.75 -15.71
C PHE A 68 35.99 20.32 -15.05
N HIS A 69 37.07 19.54 -14.99
CA HIS A 69 38.35 19.99 -14.45
C HIS A 69 39.04 21.04 -15.36
N LEU A 70 38.64 21.13 -16.63
CA LEU A 70 39.14 22.13 -17.59
C LEU A 70 38.43 23.48 -17.47
N LEU A 71 37.30 23.53 -16.76
CA LEU A 71 36.55 24.76 -16.58
C LEU A 71 37.21 25.66 -15.52
N PRO A 72 37.40 26.97 -15.79
CA PRO A 72 37.92 27.89 -14.80
C PRO A 72 36.92 28.10 -13.65
N SER A 73 37.42 28.45 -12.47
CA SER A 73 36.57 28.85 -11.34
C SER A 73 35.79 30.14 -11.68
N PRO A 74 34.49 30.25 -11.35
CA PRO A 74 33.66 29.31 -10.58
C PRO A 74 32.85 28.31 -11.43
N TYR A 75 33.05 28.27 -12.75
CA TYR A 75 32.22 27.48 -13.66
C TYR A 75 32.30 25.97 -13.43
N CYS A 76 33.43 25.46 -12.92
CA CYS A 76 33.56 24.06 -12.55
C CYS A 76 32.55 23.64 -11.45
N TYR A 77 32.30 24.50 -10.45
CA TYR A 77 31.34 24.22 -9.38
C TYR A 77 29.90 24.23 -9.89
N LEU A 78 29.57 25.18 -10.77
CA LEU A 78 28.24 25.23 -11.42
C LEU A 78 28.00 24.01 -12.31
N ALA A 79 29.03 23.54 -13.01
CA ALA A 79 28.97 22.34 -13.83
C ALA A 79 28.68 21.08 -13.00
N TRP A 80 29.31 20.95 -11.82
CA TRP A 80 29.02 19.85 -10.88
C TRP A 80 27.57 19.85 -10.40
N VAL A 81 27.02 21.02 -10.03
CA VAL A 81 25.60 21.13 -9.63
C VAL A 81 24.68 20.75 -10.79
N ALA A 82 24.97 21.22 -12.00
CA ALA A 82 24.19 20.86 -13.20
C ALA A 82 24.26 19.34 -13.47
N TYR A 83 25.45 18.73 -13.34
CA TYR A 83 25.62 17.28 -13.45
C TYR A 83 24.78 16.53 -12.43
N TRP A 84 24.82 16.92 -11.14
CA TRP A 84 24.02 16.24 -10.12
C TRP A 84 22.53 16.26 -10.43
N ILE A 85 22.02 17.40 -10.91
CA ILE A 85 20.61 17.55 -11.30
C ILE A 85 20.28 16.64 -12.49
N VAL A 86 21.07 16.73 -13.58
CA VAL A 86 20.82 15.95 -14.81
C VAL A 86 20.97 14.45 -14.55
N GLN A 87 22.05 14.05 -13.88
CA GLN A 87 22.35 12.66 -13.56
C GLN A 87 21.28 12.07 -12.64
N GLY A 88 20.86 12.81 -11.60
CA GLY A 88 19.79 12.36 -10.70
C GLY A 88 18.44 12.24 -11.39
N CYS A 89 18.11 13.12 -12.32
CA CYS A 89 16.89 12.96 -13.14
C CYS A 89 16.97 11.73 -14.06
N ALA A 90 18.14 11.43 -14.64
CA ALA A 90 18.35 10.22 -15.43
C ALA A 90 18.22 8.95 -14.57
N PHE A 91 18.72 8.97 -13.33
CA PHE A 91 18.50 7.90 -12.35
C PHE A 91 17.01 7.69 -12.04
N THR A 92 16.23 8.77 -11.93
CA THR A 92 14.76 8.65 -11.82
C THR A 92 14.14 7.98 -13.03
N GLY A 93 14.59 8.26 -14.26
CA GLY A 93 14.15 7.55 -15.46
C GLY A 93 14.39 6.03 -15.37
N ILE A 94 15.58 5.62 -14.93
CA ILE A 94 15.92 4.20 -14.69
C ILE A 94 15.02 3.60 -13.60
N TRP A 95 14.80 4.34 -12.52
CA TRP A 95 13.92 3.89 -11.43
C TRP A 95 12.50 3.59 -11.91
N MET A 96 11.96 4.42 -12.81
CA MET A 96 10.62 4.22 -13.39
C MET A 96 10.55 2.94 -14.23
N ILE A 97 11.58 2.62 -15.01
CA ILE A 97 11.63 1.36 -15.77
C ILE A 97 11.63 0.15 -14.83
N SER A 98 12.40 0.20 -13.75
CA SER A 98 12.40 -0.85 -12.73
C SER A 98 11.07 -0.96 -11.99
N HIS A 99 10.41 0.16 -11.73
CA HIS A 99 9.07 0.20 -11.15
C HIS A 99 8.05 -0.47 -12.07
N GLU A 100 8.11 -0.24 -13.39
CA GLU A 100 7.29 -0.95 -14.37
C GLU A 100 7.54 -2.46 -14.40
N CYS A 101 8.77 -2.89 -14.16
CA CYS A 101 9.08 -4.31 -14.00
C CYS A 101 8.28 -4.91 -12.83
N GLY A 102 8.19 -4.17 -11.72
CA GLY A 102 7.40 -4.57 -10.56
C GLY A 102 5.90 -4.74 -10.86
N HIS A 103 5.38 -3.99 -11.83
CA HIS A 103 3.99 -4.06 -12.30
C HIS A 103 3.75 -5.02 -13.46
N HIS A 104 4.78 -5.74 -13.88
CA HIS A 104 4.73 -6.56 -15.07
C HIS A 104 4.37 -5.77 -16.35
N ALA A 105 4.65 -4.47 -16.40
CA ALA A 105 4.41 -3.63 -17.58
C ALA A 105 5.60 -3.66 -18.57
N PHE A 106 6.78 -4.09 -18.10
CA PHE A 106 8.00 -4.12 -18.90
C PHE A 106 7.97 -5.20 -20.00
N SER A 107 7.55 -6.42 -19.70
CA SER A 107 7.48 -7.51 -20.69
C SER A 107 6.37 -8.52 -20.40
N ASP A 108 6.16 -9.47 -21.33
CA ASP A 108 5.29 -10.62 -21.10
C ASP A 108 5.96 -11.74 -20.28
N TYR A 109 7.20 -11.54 -19.81
CA TYR A 109 8.00 -12.53 -19.10
C TYR A 109 8.32 -12.06 -17.67
N PRO A 110 7.58 -12.54 -16.64
CA PRO A 110 7.79 -12.10 -15.26
C PRO A 110 9.24 -12.24 -14.75
N TRP A 111 9.95 -13.29 -15.17
CA TRP A 111 11.35 -13.50 -14.79
C TRP A 111 12.29 -12.46 -15.41
N VAL A 112 12.00 -11.95 -16.61
CA VAL A 112 12.78 -10.88 -17.23
C VAL A 112 12.57 -9.60 -16.45
N ASP A 113 11.32 -9.28 -16.14
CA ASP A 113 10.96 -8.10 -15.37
C ASP A 113 11.65 -8.13 -14.01
N ASP A 114 11.54 -9.25 -13.29
CA ASP A 114 12.19 -9.39 -11.99
C ASP A 114 13.72 -9.32 -12.06
N THR A 115 14.33 -9.83 -13.11
CA THR A 115 15.78 -9.74 -13.30
C THR A 115 16.22 -8.30 -13.59
N VAL A 116 15.55 -7.62 -14.53
CA VAL A 116 15.89 -6.26 -14.95
C VAL A 116 15.62 -5.28 -13.81
N GLY A 117 14.44 -5.37 -13.19
CA GLY A 117 14.05 -4.56 -12.06
C GLY A 117 15.00 -4.72 -10.87
N PHE A 118 15.35 -5.97 -10.51
CA PHE A 118 16.31 -6.26 -9.44
C PHE A 118 17.67 -5.60 -9.68
N ILE A 119 18.25 -5.75 -10.88
CA ILE A 119 19.55 -5.18 -11.22
C ILE A 119 19.51 -3.65 -11.16
N LEU A 120 18.53 -3.04 -11.82
CA LEU A 120 18.46 -1.59 -11.97
C LEU A 120 18.10 -0.89 -10.65
N HIS A 121 17.15 -1.40 -9.87
CA HIS A 121 16.85 -0.84 -8.53
C HIS A 121 18.00 -1.06 -7.55
N SER A 122 18.66 -2.23 -7.56
CA SER A 122 19.84 -2.46 -6.70
C SER A 122 20.93 -1.44 -7.00
N ALA A 123 21.18 -1.14 -8.29
CA ALA A 123 22.13 -0.14 -8.73
C ALA A 123 21.78 1.30 -8.28
N LEU A 124 20.53 1.55 -7.88
CA LEU A 124 20.05 2.81 -7.29
C LEU A 124 19.84 2.71 -5.77
N LEU A 125 20.33 1.65 -5.12
CA LEU A 125 20.12 1.38 -3.70
C LEU A 125 18.64 1.33 -3.26
N VAL A 126 17.78 0.78 -4.12
CA VAL A 126 16.36 0.51 -3.83
C VAL A 126 16.13 -1.01 -3.74
N PRO A 127 15.49 -1.55 -2.69
CA PRO A 127 15.24 -2.98 -2.58
C PRO A 127 14.07 -3.38 -3.49
N TYR A 128 14.37 -4.01 -4.63
CA TYR A 128 13.38 -4.26 -5.70
C TYR A 128 12.16 -5.07 -5.26
N PHE A 129 12.33 -6.28 -4.71
CA PHE A 129 11.17 -7.12 -4.38
C PHE A 129 10.37 -6.55 -3.21
N SER A 130 11.06 -6.00 -2.22
CA SER A 130 10.47 -5.24 -1.12
C SER A 130 9.54 -4.13 -1.62
N THR A 131 10.04 -3.27 -2.52
CA THR A 131 9.24 -2.20 -3.12
C THR A 131 8.17 -2.71 -4.07
N LYS A 132 8.43 -3.76 -4.86
CA LYS A 132 7.43 -4.44 -5.71
C LYS A 132 6.21 -4.87 -4.90
N TYR A 133 6.42 -5.60 -3.80
CA TYR A 133 5.32 -6.14 -2.99
C TYR A 133 4.58 -5.08 -2.17
N SER A 134 5.30 -4.13 -1.57
CA SER A 134 4.65 -3.05 -0.83
C SER A 134 3.87 -2.12 -1.76
N HIS A 135 4.37 -1.89 -2.97
CA HIS A 135 3.72 -1.03 -3.95
C HIS A 135 2.53 -1.70 -4.65
N SER A 136 2.60 -3.02 -4.89
CA SER A 136 1.44 -3.81 -5.33
C SER A 136 0.27 -3.71 -4.34
N ARG A 137 0.57 -3.79 -3.03
CA ARG A 137 -0.41 -3.55 -1.95
C ARG A 137 -0.92 -2.11 -1.91
N HIS A 138 -0.08 -1.12 -2.23
CA HIS A 138 -0.52 0.27 -2.40
C HIS A 138 -1.60 0.38 -3.49
N HIS A 139 -1.40 -0.18 -4.68
CA HIS A 139 -2.42 -0.13 -5.75
C HIS A 139 -3.70 -0.89 -5.39
N SER A 140 -3.59 -1.94 -4.58
CA SER A 140 -4.76 -2.64 -4.06
C SER A 140 -5.59 -1.80 -3.10
N HIS A 141 -4.98 -0.82 -2.43
CA HIS A 141 -5.60 -0.08 -1.32
C HIS A 141 -5.44 1.44 -1.40
N THR A 142 -5.12 1.99 -2.59
CA THR A 142 -4.77 3.40 -2.75
C THR A 142 -5.85 4.30 -2.16
N ASN A 143 -5.44 5.32 -1.40
CA ASN A 143 -6.29 6.27 -0.69
C ASN A 143 -7.22 5.66 0.37
N SER A 144 -7.02 4.41 0.77
CA SER A 144 -7.60 3.84 2.00
C SER A 144 -6.82 4.30 3.23
N LEU A 145 -7.50 4.82 4.25
CA LEU A 145 -6.85 5.17 5.51
C LEU A 145 -6.28 3.96 6.27
N ASP A 146 -6.90 2.80 6.08
CA ASP A 146 -6.57 1.57 6.82
C ASP A 146 -5.65 0.64 6.02
N GLY A 147 -5.78 0.64 4.68
CA GLY A 147 -5.15 -0.32 3.78
C GLY A 147 -3.93 0.18 3.02
N ASP A 148 -3.83 1.50 2.75
CA ASP A 148 -2.79 2.05 1.88
C ASP A 148 -1.38 1.91 2.52
N GLN A 149 -0.39 1.61 1.69
CA GLN A 149 1.00 1.31 2.08
C GLN A 149 1.93 2.52 2.02
N THR A 150 1.51 3.63 1.42
CA THR A 150 2.32 4.83 1.33
C THR A 150 1.44 6.08 1.25
N HIS A 151 2.02 7.24 1.55
CA HIS A 151 1.34 8.52 1.57
C HIS A 151 0.05 8.57 2.43
N VAL A 152 -0.06 7.70 3.43
CA VAL A 152 -1.22 7.64 4.32
C VAL A 152 -1.27 8.89 5.20
N PRO A 153 -2.30 9.74 5.08
CA PRO A 153 -2.40 10.94 5.89
C PRO A 153 -2.69 10.57 7.34
N LYS A 154 -2.16 11.35 8.27
CA LYS A 154 -2.46 11.16 9.69
C LYS A 154 -3.82 11.75 10.04
N ILE A 155 -4.53 11.09 10.94
CA ILE A 155 -5.71 11.67 11.57
C ILE A 155 -5.25 12.78 12.52
N LYS A 156 -6.00 13.89 12.58
CA LYS A 156 -5.65 15.07 13.38
C LYS A 156 -5.30 14.76 14.85
N SER A 157 -6.01 13.81 15.47
CA SER A 157 -5.78 13.38 16.85
C SER A 157 -4.49 12.58 17.05
N GLU A 158 -3.91 12.05 15.97
CA GLU A 158 -2.73 11.20 15.97
C GLU A 158 -1.46 11.94 15.51
N LEU A 159 -1.57 13.26 15.28
CA LEU A 159 -0.44 14.05 14.80
C LEU A 159 0.71 14.05 15.82
N PRO A 160 1.93 13.65 15.40
CA PRO A 160 3.11 13.75 16.24
C PRO A 160 3.38 15.19 16.72
N TRP A 161 3.97 15.32 17.90
CA TRP A 161 4.23 16.61 18.56
C TRP A 161 5.01 17.61 17.67
N PHE A 162 5.87 17.14 16.77
CA PHE A 162 6.69 18.00 15.91
C PHE A 162 5.88 18.64 14.77
N TYR A 163 4.69 18.13 14.43
CA TYR A 163 3.82 18.77 13.43
C TYR A 163 3.34 20.16 13.85
N LYS A 164 3.41 20.51 15.15
CA LYS A 164 3.14 21.88 15.62
C LYS A 164 4.06 22.92 14.98
N TYR A 165 5.26 22.53 14.55
CA TYR A 165 6.21 23.44 13.90
C TYR A 165 5.93 23.62 12.41
N SER A 166 5.09 22.78 11.79
CA SER A 166 4.69 22.91 10.38
C SER A 166 3.89 24.20 10.09
N TYR A 167 3.35 24.84 11.13
CA TYR A 167 2.66 26.12 11.03
C TYR A 167 3.60 27.33 10.92
N ASN A 168 4.87 27.19 11.33
CA ASN A 168 5.91 28.21 11.17
C ASN A 168 6.63 28.02 9.81
N PRO A 169 6.91 29.08 9.04
CA PRO A 169 7.63 28.96 7.77
C PRO A 169 8.98 28.22 7.84
N LEU A 170 9.79 28.47 8.88
CA LEU A 170 11.08 27.80 9.06
C LEU A 170 10.90 26.31 9.40
N GLY A 171 9.97 25.99 10.29
CA GLY A 171 9.64 24.60 10.62
C GLY A 171 9.10 23.84 9.42
N ARG A 172 8.32 24.51 8.56
CA ARG A 172 7.83 23.93 7.30
C ARG A 172 8.95 23.69 6.29
N ILE A 173 9.87 24.63 6.13
CA ILE A 173 11.05 24.44 5.26
C ILE A 173 11.89 23.27 5.76
N LEU A 174 12.12 23.16 7.07
CA LEU A 174 12.86 22.05 7.65
C LEU A 174 12.17 20.70 7.39
N LEU A 175 10.85 20.64 7.61
CA LEU A 175 10.07 19.42 7.35
C LEU A 175 10.08 19.05 5.86
N LEU A 176 9.93 20.03 4.98
CA LEU A 176 9.98 19.85 3.53
C LEU A 176 11.35 19.30 3.09
N VAL A 177 12.44 19.95 3.51
CA VAL A 177 13.81 19.50 3.18
C VAL A 177 14.03 18.09 3.71
N THR A 178 13.65 17.82 4.97
CA THR A 178 13.75 16.48 5.57
C THR A 178 12.96 15.44 4.78
N ALA A 179 11.71 15.75 4.41
CA ALA A 179 10.87 14.85 3.64
C ALA A 179 11.47 14.56 2.25
N LEU A 180 11.97 15.59 1.55
CA LEU A 180 12.55 15.42 0.22
C LEU A 180 13.90 14.66 0.25
N THR A 181 14.75 14.90 1.25
CA THR A 181 16.09 14.29 1.29
C THR A 181 16.14 12.96 2.01
N LEU A 182 15.34 12.80 3.08
CA LEU A 182 15.33 11.60 3.92
C LEU A 182 14.05 10.76 3.78
N GLY A 183 13.04 11.23 3.04
CA GLY A 183 11.73 10.57 2.93
C GLY A 183 11.83 9.12 2.48
N THR A 184 12.55 8.84 1.39
CA THR A 184 12.76 7.47 0.92
C THR A 184 13.44 6.60 1.97
N PHE A 185 14.47 7.11 2.64
CA PHE A 185 15.18 6.38 3.69
C PHE A 185 14.28 6.10 4.90
N LEU A 186 13.51 7.09 5.36
CA LEU A 186 12.57 6.95 6.47
C LEU A 186 11.40 6.01 6.12
N TYR A 187 10.95 6.03 4.87
CA TYR A 187 9.95 5.07 4.38
C TYR A 187 10.51 3.64 4.43
N LEU A 188 11.68 3.39 3.86
CA LEU A 188 12.26 2.05 3.81
C LEU A 188 12.67 1.52 5.21
N THR A 189 13.20 2.37 6.09
CA THR A 189 13.75 1.92 7.37
C THR A 189 12.71 1.82 8.49
N ILE A 190 11.71 2.71 8.51
CA ILE A 190 10.74 2.81 9.61
C ILE A 190 9.28 3.00 9.15
N ASN A 191 9.00 2.86 7.85
CA ASN A 191 7.65 2.97 7.28
C ASN A 191 6.90 4.28 7.63
N PHE A 192 7.62 5.41 7.71
CA PHE A 192 7.11 6.67 8.27
C PHE A 192 5.79 7.20 7.64
N THR A 193 5.62 7.01 6.33
CA THR A 193 4.44 7.44 5.56
C THR A 193 3.51 6.29 5.17
N GLY A 194 3.78 5.07 5.62
CA GLY A 194 2.98 3.90 5.26
C GLY A 194 1.93 3.53 6.30
N LYS A 195 1.30 2.38 6.06
CA LYS A 195 0.29 1.77 6.94
C LYS A 195 0.82 1.63 8.37
N ASN A 196 -0.01 1.97 9.35
CA ASN A 196 0.27 1.60 10.73
C ASN A 196 -0.12 0.13 10.96
N TYR A 197 0.88 -0.72 11.18
CA TYR A 197 0.69 -2.16 11.39
C TYR A 197 0.52 -2.55 12.87
N GLY A 198 0.54 -1.60 13.80
CA GLY A 198 0.54 -1.88 15.24
C GLY A 198 1.86 -2.46 15.79
N ARG A 199 2.82 -2.77 14.91
CA ARG A 199 4.20 -3.18 15.24
C ARG A 199 5.19 -2.54 14.27
N PHE A 200 6.48 -2.63 14.59
CA PHE A 200 7.55 -2.08 13.74
C PHE A 200 7.51 -2.68 12.33
N ALA A 201 7.64 -1.82 11.32
CA ALA A 201 7.63 -2.20 9.92
C ALA A 201 8.87 -1.60 9.24
N CYS A 202 9.64 -2.47 8.58
CA CYS A 202 10.88 -2.13 7.90
C CYS A 202 10.91 -2.89 6.56
N HIS A 203 11.27 -2.18 5.49
CA HIS A 203 11.30 -2.75 4.14
C HIS A 203 12.46 -3.73 3.92
N PHE A 204 13.44 -3.75 4.82
CA PHE A 204 14.59 -4.67 4.83
C PHE A 204 14.42 -5.83 5.82
N ASP A 205 13.28 -5.91 6.51
CA ASP A 205 12.99 -7.04 7.41
C ASP A 205 12.01 -7.99 6.73
N PRO A 206 12.44 -9.22 6.34
CA PRO A 206 11.56 -10.22 5.74
C PRO A 206 10.37 -10.61 6.63
N TYR A 207 10.44 -10.39 7.94
CA TYR A 207 9.37 -10.70 8.90
C TYR A 207 8.50 -9.49 9.26
N ALA A 208 8.76 -8.34 8.62
CA ALA A 208 7.92 -7.15 8.76
C ALA A 208 6.47 -7.48 8.38
N PRO A 209 5.48 -6.83 9.01
CA PRO A 209 4.05 -7.04 8.72
C PRO A 209 3.62 -6.62 7.30
N ILE A 210 4.56 -6.10 6.50
CA ILE A 210 4.37 -5.73 5.10
C ILE A 210 4.26 -7.00 4.23
N TYR A 211 4.93 -8.10 4.62
CA TYR A 211 5.14 -9.27 3.77
C TYR A 211 4.51 -10.55 4.32
N ASN A 212 4.10 -11.42 3.40
CA ASN A 212 3.60 -12.75 3.67
C ASN A 212 4.76 -13.77 3.62
N ASP A 213 4.57 -14.97 4.17
CA ASP A 213 5.64 -15.98 4.27
C ASP A 213 6.31 -16.33 2.92
N ARG A 214 5.52 -16.33 1.84
CA ARG A 214 5.97 -16.66 0.47
C ARG A 214 6.87 -15.58 -0.13
N GLU A 215 6.84 -14.36 0.39
CA GLU A 215 7.60 -13.22 -0.13
C GLU A 215 8.96 -13.07 0.56
N ARG A 216 9.16 -13.67 1.75
CA ARG A 216 10.35 -13.45 2.58
C ARG A 216 11.68 -13.72 1.88
N LEU A 217 11.74 -14.80 1.10
CA LEU A 217 12.95 -15.15 0.35
C LEU A 217 13.37 -14.03 -0.61
N TRP A 218 12.40 -13.38 -1.24
CA TRP A 218 12.63 -12.30 -2.18
C TRP A 218 13.08 -11.01 -1.50
N ILE A 219 12.69 -10.79 -0.24
CA ILE A 219 13.21 -9.69 0.58
C ILE A 219 14.71 -9.90 0.85
N TYR A 220 15.11 -11.11 1.28
CA TYR A 220 16.53 -11.46 1.42
C TYR A 220 17.32 -11.26 0.12
N ILE A 221 16.75 -11.62 -1.03
CA ILE A 221 17.40 -11.41 -2.34
C ILE A 221 17.58 -9.92 -2.63
N SER A 222 16.57 -9.09 -2.34
CA SER A 222 16.66 -7.62 -2.49
C SER A 222 17.80 -7.05 -1.64
N ASP A 223 17.86 -7.44 -0.37
CA ASP A 223 18.88 -6.95 0.57
C ASP A 223 20.28 -7.39 0.14
N ALA A 224 20.43 -8.61 -0.37
CA ALA A 224 21.69 -9.09 -0.94
C ALA A 224 22.14 -8.23 -2.14
N GLY A 225 21.20 -7.79 -3.00
CA GLY A 225 21.49 -6.87 -4.11
C GLY A 225 22.00 -5.50 -3.65
N LEU A 226 21.44 -4.97 -2.55
CA LEU A 226 21.89 -3.73 -1.93
C LEU A 226 23.27 -3.86 -1.30
N ILE A 227 23.52 -4.96 -0.59
CA ILE A 227 24.83 -5.27 -0.01
C ILE A 227 25.89 -5.39 -1.11
N ALA A 228 25.57 -6.10 -2.20
CA ALA A 228 26.46 -6.25 -3.34
C ALA A 228 26.79 -4.90 -3.99
N THR A 229 25.78 -4.07 -4.25
CA THR A 229 25.97 -2.72 -4.83
C THR A 229 26.78 -1.82 -3.91
N THR A 230 26.47 -1.83 -2.61
CA THR A 230 27.23 -1.08 -1.60
C THR A 230 28.69 -1.55 -1.53
N TYR A 231 28.93 -2.85 -1.62
CA TYR A 231 30.28 -3.41 -1.66
C TYR A 231 31.06 -2.97 -2.91
N VAL A 232 30.41 -2.95 -4.08
CA VAL A 232 31.02 -2.42 -5.32
C VAL A 232 31.43 -0.97 -5.14
N TRP A 233 30.54 -0.11 -4.61
CA TRP A 233 30.87 1.30 -4.36
C TRP A 233 31.95 1.48 -3.28
N TYR A 234 31.96 0.63 -2.25
CA TYR A 234 33.05 0.59 -1.27
C TYR A 234 34.40 0.30 -1.93
N ARG A 235 34.47 -0.70 -2.82
CA ARG A 235 35.70 -1.03 -3.56
C ARG A 235 36.13 0.10 -4.49
N ILE A 236 35.19 0.79 -5.14
CA ILE A 236 35.49 1.97 -5.95
C ILE A 236 35.97 3.14 -5.08
N ALA A 237 35.37 3.36 -3.90
CA ALA A 237 35.79 4.40 -2.96
C ALA A 237 37.22 4.17 -2.46
N LEU A 238 37.63 2.92 -2.23
CA LEU A 238 39.03 2.58 -1.91
C LEU A 238 40.00 2.91 -3.05
N ALA A 239 39.55 2.84 -4.31
CA ALA A 239 40.40 3.07 -5.48
C ALA A 239 40.44 4.55 -5.92
N GLN A 240 39.31 5.26 -5.89
CA GLN A 240 39.15 6.63 -6.42
C GLN A 240 38.97 7.69 -5.33
N GLY A 241 38.76 7.27 -4.07
CA GLY A 241 38.46 8.15 -2.95
C GLY A 241 36.95 8.33 -2.72
N LEU A 242 36.56 8.50 -1.46
CA LEU A 242 35.16 8.67 -1.06
C LEU A 242 34.52 9.92 -1.66
N ALA A 243 35.24 11.04 -1.69
CA ALA A 243 34.74 12.29 -2.24
C ALA A 243 34.35 12.15 -3.73
N TRP A 244 35.12 11.36 -4.48
CA TRP A 244 34.83 11.07 -5.88
C TRP A 244 33.51 10.29 -6.03
N VAL A 245 33.31 9.23 -5.22
CA VAL A 245 32.07 8.44 -5.22
C VAL A 245 30.86 9.30 -4.83
N VAL A 246 31.02 10.15 -3.81
CA VAL A 246 29.96 11.10 -3.41
C VAL A 246 29.62 12.05 -4.56
N CYS A 247 30.60 12.60 -5.27
CA CYS A 247 30.34 13.54 -6.37
C CYS A 247 29.73 12.87 -7.60
N ILE A 248 30.18 11.67 -7.96
CA ILE A 248 29.77 10.97 -9.18
C ILE A 248 28.46 10.21 -9.01
N TYR A 249 28.21 9.63 -7.83
CA TYR A 249 27.07 8.75 -7.57
C TYR A 249 26.21 9.22 -6.40
N GLY A 250 26.82 9.57 -5.26
CA GLY A 250 26.07 9.93 -4.04
C GLY A 250 25.14 11.14 -4.19
N MET A 251 25.65 12.25 -4.75
CA MET A 251 24.86 13.47 -4.98
C MET A 251 23.78 13.28 -6.05
N PRO A 252 24.06 12.64 -7.22
CA PRO A 252 23.00 12.24 -8.14
C PRO A 252 21.93 11.33 -7.51
N LEU A 253 22.34 10.38 -6.66
CA LEU A 253 21.41 9.50 -5.95
C LEU A 253 20.53 10.31 -4.97
N LEU A 254 21.08 11.32 -4.29
CA LEU A 254 20.28 12.23 -3.47
C LEU A 254 19.25 13.00 -4.31
N ILE A 255 19.64 13.53 -5.47
CA ILE A 255 18.72 14.21 -6.39
C ILE A 255 17.63 13.26 -6.89
N HIS A 256 17.98 12.01 -7.21
CA HIS A 256 17.01 10.98 -7.56
C HIS A 256 15.98 10.80 -6.44
N ASN A 257 16.41 10.62 -5.19
CA ASN A 257 15.52 10.49 -4.04
C ASN A 257 14.61 11.72 -3.85
N VAL A 258 15.16 12.93 -3.97
CA VAL A 258 14.39 14.18 -3.91
C VAL A 258 13.32 14.20 -5.01
N THR A 259 13.68 13.81 -6.22
CA THR A 259 12.77 13.78 -7.37
C THR A 259 11.68 12.73 -7.20
N LEU A 260 12.04 11.53 -6.72
CA LEU A 260 11.10 10.45 -6.45
C LEU A 260 10.03 10.89 -5.45
N VAL A 261 10.46 11.38 -4.28
CA VAL A 261 9.53 11.86 -3.24
C VAL A 261 8.70 13.02 -3.76
N LEU A 262 9.29 13.97 -4.49
CA LEU A 262 8.57 15.11 -5.06
C LEU A 262 7.43 14.66 -5.98
N VAL A 263 7.72 13.76 -6.91
CA VAL A 263 6.74 13.29 -7.89
C VAL A 263 5.63 12.52 -7.17
N THR A 264 5.97 11.47 -6.42
CA THR A 264 4.95 10.62 -5.78
C THR A 264 4.13 11.40 -4.77
N TYR A 265 4.74 12.29 -3.98
CA TYR A 265 4.01 13.14 -3.03
C TYR A 265 2.99 14.03 -3.74
N LEU A 266 3.36 14.71 -4.84
CA LEU A 266 2.44 15.59 -5.56
C LEU A 266 1.34 14.86 -6.32
N ASN A 267 1.58 13.61 -6.72
CA ASN A 267 0.59 12.77 -7.35
C ASN A 267 -0.41 12.18 -6.34
N HIS A 268 0.01 11.92 -5.10
CA HIS A 268 -0.83 11.31 -4.06
C HIS A 268 -1.41 12.30 -3.04
N THR A 269 -0.82 13.47 -2.90
CA THR A 269 -1.24 14.48 -1.93
C THR A 269 -1.75 15.72 -2.65
N HIS A 270 -3.04 15.98 -2.54
CA HIS A 270 -3.64 17.19 -3.09
C HIS A 270 -4.95 17.54 -2.37
N PRO A 271 -5.30 18.83 -2.17
CA PRO A 271 -6.54 19.20 -1.48
C PRO A 271 -7.82 18.72 -2.17
N SER A 272 -7.77 18.45 -3.48
CA SER A 272 -8.95 18.02 -4.25
C SER A 272 -9.23 16.52 -4.19
N VAL A 273 -8.28 15.69 -3.75
CA VAL A 273 -8.46 14.23 -3.68
C VAL A 273 -8.80 13.77 -2.26
N PRO A 274 -9.83 12.93 -2.08
CA PRO A 274 -10.24 12.41 -0.78
C PRO A 274 -9.37 11.22 -0.36
N HIS A 275 -9.38 10.95 0.94
CA HIS A 275 -9.00 9.65 1.51
C HIS A 275 -10.24 9.05 2.16
N TYR A 276 -10.42 7.75 2.02
CA TYR A 276 -11.62 7.05 2.45
C TYR A 276 -11.32 6.15 3.64
N ASP A 277 -12.22 6.14 4.63
CA ASP A 277 -12.21 5.10 5.66
C ASP A 277 -12.84 3.80 5.11
N SER A 278 -12.72 2.72 5.88
CA SER A 278 -13.26 1.40 5.53
C SER A 278 -14.78 1.36 5.29
N SER A 279 -15.55 2.37 5.71
CA SER A 279 -17.00 2.41 5.46
C SER A 279 -17.34 2.88 4.05
N GLU A 280 -16.49 3.71 3.45
CA GLU A 280 -16.71 4.29 2.13
C GLU A 280 -15.72 3.81 1.07
N TRP A 281 -14.57 3.27 1.44
CA TRP A 281 -13.56 2.88 0.46
C TRP A 281 -14.05 1.74 -0.44
N ASP A 282 -13.89 1.92 -1.74
CA ASP A 282 -13.79 0.84 -2.72
C ASP A 282 -12.61 1.12 -3.63
N TRP A 283 -12.15 0.06 -4.31
CA TRP A 283 -10.94 0.10 -5.10
C TRP A 283 -10.99 1.16 -6.21
N LEU A 284 -12.12 1.30 -6.93
CA LEU A 284 -12.22 2.25 -8.05
C LEU A 284 -12.16 3.69 -7.56
N ARG A 285 -12.85 4.02 -6.47
CA ARG A 285 -12.75 5.35 -5.83
C ARG A 285 -11.34 5.64 -5.35
N GLY A 286 -10.68 4.65 -4.74
CA GLY A 286 -9.28 4.74 -4.31
C GLY A 286 -8.32 5.01 -5.48
N ALA A 287 -8.37 4.18 -6.52
CA ALA A 287 -7.51 4.27 -7.70
C ALA A 287 -7.65 5.61 -8.46
N LEU A 288 -8.85 6.19 -8.48
CA LEU A 288 -9.11 7.50 -9.09
C LEU A 288 -8.58 8.68 -8.25
N ALA A 289 -8.30 8.49 -6.96
CA ALA A 289 -7.98 9.56 -6.03
C ALA A 289 -6.49 9.97 -6.06
N SER A 290 -5.94 10.12 -7.26
CA SER A 290 -4.62 10.66 -7.54
C SER A 290 -4.71 11.85 -8.49
N VAL A 291 -3.64 12.63 -8.62
CA VAL A 291 -3.60 13.85 -9.46
C VAL A 291 -2.47 13.74 -10.47
N ASP A 292 -2.78 13.91 -11.75
CA ASP A 292 -1.76 14.03 -12.80
C ASP A 292 -1.11 15.42 -12.77
N ARG A 293 0.20 15.47 -13.05
CA ARG A 293 1.04 16.67 -12.96
C ARG A 293 1.92 16.83 -14.19
N ASP A 294 2.05 18.06 -14.67
CA ASP A 294 3.00 18.38 -15.73
C ASP A 294 4.35 18.84 -15.15
N PHE A 295 5.39 18.02 -15.35
CA PHE A 295 6.79 18.32 -15.00
C PHE A 295 7.57 18.89 -16.21
N GLY A 296 6.89 19.24 -17.31
CA GLY A 296 7.46 19.85 -18.50
C GLY A 296 8.41 18.91 -19.23
N LEU A 297 9.66 19.35 -19.44
CA LEU A 297 10.67 18.53 -20.14
C LEU A 297 10.96 17.22 -19.41
N LEU A 298 10.78 17.20 -18.09
CA LEU A 298 11.02 16.01 -17.27
C LEU A 298 9.98 14.91 -17.51
N ASN A 299 8.80 15.19 -18.07
CA ASN A 299 7.83 14.13 -18.40
C ASN A 299 8.50 13.10 -19.32
N LYS A 300 9.30 13.53 -20.31
CA LYS A 300 9.99 12.60 -21.22
C LYS A 300 11.09 11.78 -20.54
N VAL A 301 11.78 12.37 -19.56
CA VAL A 301 12.84 11.72 -18.79
C VAL A 301 12.24 10.71 -17.81
N PHE A 302 11.09 11.05 -17.21
CA PHE A 302 10.35 10.20 -16.27
C PHE A 302 9.27 9.36 -16.96
N HIS A 303 9.36 9.18 -18.28
CA HIS A 303 8.49 8.29 -19.04
C HIS A 303 6.98 8.60 -18.93
N ASN A 304 6.63 9.86 -18.76
CA ASN A 304 5.28 10.39 -18.54
C ASN A 304 4.59 9.83 -17.29
N PHE A 305 5.36 9.36 -16.32
CA PHE A 305 4.84 8.81 -15.07
C PHE A 305 3.98 9.85 -14.32
N GLY A 306 4.50 11.08 -14.20
CA GLY A 306 3.83 12.14 -13.44
C GLY A 306 2.50 12.64 -14.04
N ASP A 307 2.37 12.63 -15.36
CA ASP A 307 1.21 13.11 -16.13
C ASP A 307 0.29 11.97 -16.63
N THR A 308 0.52 10.73 -16.16
CA THR A 308 -0.35 9.57 -16.41
C THR A 308 -0.58 8.72 -15.16
N HIS A 309 -0.35 9.27 -13.97
CA HIS A 309 -0.42 8.54 -12.70
C HIS A 309 -1.82 8.04 -12.35
N VAL A 310 -2.88 8.76 -12.73
CA VAL A 310 -4.26 8.28 -12.58
C VAL A 310 -4.48 7.02 -13.40
N LEU A 311 -3.99 6.99 -14.65
CA LEU A 311 -4.06 5.77 -15.47
C LEU A 311 -3.23 4.65 -14.83
N HIS A 312 -2.06 4.97 -14.30
CA HIS A 312 -1.17 4.01 -13.66
C HIS A 312 -1.87 3.26 -12.52
N HIS A 313 -2.65 3.94 -11.67
CA HIS A 313 -3.46 3.28 -10.62
C HIS A 313 -4.58 2.40 -11.15
N LEU A 314 -5.18 2.78 -12.29
CA LEU A 314 -6.26 2.01 -12.90
C LEU A 314 -5.76 0.78 -13.65
N PHE A 315 -4.61 0.88 -14.34
CA PHE A 315 -4.05 -0.15 -15.19
C PHE A 315 -2.52 -0.16 -15.12
N THR A 316 -1.97 -0.70 -14.03
CA THR A 316 -0.51 -0.73 -13.77
C THR A 316 0.30 -1.51 -14.83
N THR A 317 -0.33 -2.43 -15.57
CA THR A 317 0.31 -3.27 -16.59
C THR A 317 0.47 -2.60 -17.96
N ILE A 318 -0.12 -1.41 -18.16
CA ILE A 318 0.09 -0.64 -19.40
C ILE A 318 1.51 -0.07 -19.39
N PRO A 319 2.35 -0.39 -20.39
CA PRO A 319 3.69 0.19 -20.47
C PRO A 319 3.64 1.71 -20.70
N HIS A 320 4.60 2.41 -20.12
CA HIS A 320 4.74 3.87 -20.13
C HIS A 320 4.70 4.48 -21.54
N TYR A 321 5.21 3.74 -22.53
CA TYR A 321 5.23 4.19 -23.92
C TYR A 321 3.87 4.10 -24.63
N HIS A 322 2.84 3.57 -23.95
CA HIS A 322 1.43 3.63 -24.32
C HIS A 322 0.57 4.38 -23.29
N ALA A 323 1.12 4.70 -22.11
CA ALA A 323 0.39 5.33 -21.01
C ALA A 323 -0.26 6.67 -21.42
N LEU A 324 0.45 7.53 -22.13
CA LEU A 324 -0.11 8.83 -22.53
C LEU A 324 -1.32 8.67 -23.50
N GLU A 325 -1.25 7.71 -24.41
CA GLU A 325 -2.34 7.40 -25.34
C GLU A 325 -3.56 6.86 -24.59
N ALA A 326 -3.35 5.90 -23.70
CA ALA A 326 -4.40 5.32 -22.87
C ALA A 326 -5.03 6.36 -21.91
N ALA A 327 -4.22 7.22 -21.29
CA ALA A 327 -4.70 8.27 -20.40
C ALA A 327 -5.61 9.25 -21.15
N ASN A 328 -5.20 9.69 -22.34
CA ASN A 328 -6.01 10.59 -23.17
C ASN A 328 -7.33 9.95 -23.62
N ALA A 329 -7.36 8.63 -23.83
CA ALA A 329 -8.58 7.93 -24.20
C ALA A 329 -9.62 7.86 -23.06
N ILE A 330 -9.18 7.81 -21.79
CA ILE A 330 -10.08 7.68 -20.65
C ILE A 330 -10.51 9.02 -20.04
N LYS A 331 -9.72 10.10 -20.20
CA LYS A 331 -10.02 11.43 -19.65
C LYS A 331 -11.48 11.90 -19.91
N PRO A 332 -12.03 11.79 -21.14
CA PRO A 332 -13.41 12.21 -21.39
C PRO A 332 -14.46 11.40 -20.61
N LEU A 333 -14.21 10.10 -20.41
CA LEU A 333 -15.10 9.22 -19.65
C LEU A 333 -15.05 9.54 -18.15
N LEU A 334 -13.85 9.77 -17.61
CA LEU A 334 -13.66 10.07 -16.19
C LEU A 334 -14.25 11.43 -15.79
N GLY A 335 -14.21 12.42 -16.68
CA GLY A 335 -14.85 13.73 -16.48
C GLY A 335 -14.45 14.41 -15.16
N GLU A 336 -15.41 14.59 -14.25
CA GLU A 336 -15.17 15.23 -12.95
C GLU A 336 -14.29 14.42 -12.00
N TYR A 337 -14.19 13.10 -12.20
CA TYR A 337 -13.34 12.20 -11.41
C TYR A 337 -11.86 12.29 -11.80
N TYR A 338 -11.53 12.72 -13.02
CA TYR A 338 -10.13 12.92 -13.43
C TYR A 338 -9.56 14.20 -12.81
N GLN A 339 -8.41 14.12 -12.13
CA GLN A 339 -7.75 15.25 -11.53
C GLN A 339 -6.41 15.54 -12.20
N PHE A 340 -6.21 16.79 -12.60
CA PHE A 340 -4.96 17.30 -13.14
C PHE A 340 -4.67 18.66 -12.52
N ASP A 341 -3.42 18.90 -12.18
CA ASP A 341 -2.97 20.20 -11.71
C ASP A 341 -1.64 20.63 -12.35
N GLY A 342 -1.75 21.57 -13.30
CA GLY A 342 -0.63 22.22 -13.99
C GLY A 342 -0.01 23.41 -13.24
N THR A 343 -0.31 23.58 -11.94
CA THR A 343 0.37 24.58 -11.10
C THR A 343 1.88 24.30 -11.11
N PRO A 344 2.75 25.32 -11.28
CA PRO A 344 4.20 25.12 -11.24
C PRO A 344 4.65 24.33 -9.99
N ILE A 345 5.50 23.33 -10.19
CA ILE A 345 5.84 22.32 -9.18
C ILE A 345 6.23 22.91 -7.82
N TYR A 346 7.04 23.96 -7.77
CA TYR A 346 7.42 24.60 -6.50
C TYR A 346 6.25 25.27 -5.76
N LYS A 347 5.26 25.79 -6.49
CA LYS A 347 4.03 26.38 -5.91
C LYS A 347 3.10 25.29 -5.41
N ALA A 348 2.90 24.23 -6.21
CA ALA A 348 2.13 23.06 -5.80
C ALA A 348 2.75 22.42 -4.55
N LEU A 349 4.05 22.13 -4.58
CA LEU A 349 4.75 21.55 -3.44
C LEU A 349 4.59 22.39 -2.18
N TRP A 350 4.74 23.70 -2.27
CA TRP A 350 4.54 24.58 -1.13
C TRP A 350 3.09 24.55 -0.61
N ARG A 351 2.10 24.58 -1.50
CA ARG A 351 0.68 24.51 -1.14
C ARG A 351 0.36 23.19 -0.45
N GLU A 352 0.78 22.06 -1.00
CA GLU A 352 0.44 20.73 -0.50
C GLU A 352 1.03 20.51 0.89
N PHE A 353 2.31 20.85 1.09
CA PHE A 353 2.95 20.82 2.42
C PHE A 353 2.33 21.81 3.42
N SER A 354 1.67 22.86 2.93
CA SER A 354 1.03 23.87 3.78
C SER A 354 -0.40 23.50 4.15
N GLU A 355 -1.11 22.80 3.28
CA GLU A 355 -2.56 22.60 3.36
C GLU A 355 -2.95 21.15 3.66
N CYS A 356 -2.15 20.16 3.24
CA CYS A 356 -2.42 18.72 3.37
C CYS A 356 -1.66 18.10 4.55
N ILE A 357 -1.95 18.56 5.77
CA ILE A 357 -1.23 18.12 6.98
C ILE A 357 -1.89 16.90 7.64
N TYR A 358 -3.22 16.86 7.64
CA TYR A 358 -4.01 15.82 8.29
C TYR A 358 -5.38 15.69 7.64
N VAL A 359 -6.07 14.61 7.98
CA VAL A 359 -7.47 14.36 7.64
C VAL A 359 -8.37 14.38 8.88
N GLU A 360 -9.63 14.79 8.72
CA GLU A 360 -10.64 14.90 9.81
C GLU A 360 -12.01 14.41 9.32
N LYS A 361 -12.73 13.63 10.16
CA LYS A 361 -14.09 13.13 9.88
C LYS A 361 -15.07 14.29 9.71
N VAL A 362 -15.79 14.32 8.60
CA VAL A 362 -16.81 15.34 8.31
C VAL A 362 -18.13 14.90 8.90
N THR A 363 -18.51 15.47 10.04
CA THR A 363 -19.90 15.46 10.52
C THR A 363 -20.65 16.66 9.92
N MET A 364 -21.60 16.42 9.03
CA MET A 364 -22.50 17.44 8.46
C MET A 364 -23.55 17.91 9.50
N PRO A 365 -24.14 19.13 9.40
CA PRO A 365 -24.33 19.96 8.19
C PRO A 365 -23.54 21.27 8.19
N VAL A 366 -22.90 21.59 7.06
CA VAL A 366 -22.05 22.77 6.88
C VAL A 366 -22.87 24.06 6.76
N ILE A 367 -22.81 24.93 7.78
CA ILE A 367 -23.05 26.36 7.61
C ILE A 367 -21.83 26.96 6.89
N ARG A 368 -22.03 27.40 5.64
CA ARG A 368 -21.05 28.21 4.89
C ARG A 368 -20.70 29.47 5.68
N ARG A 369 -19.51 29.54 6.28
CA ARG A 369 -18.85 30.82 6.58
C ARG A 369 -17.59 30.97 5.73
N LYS A 370 -17.59 32.03 4.91
CA LYS A 370 -16.41 32.55 4.22
C LYS A 370 -15.33 32.84 5.28
N ASN A 371 -14.21 32.12 5.25
CA ASN A 371 -12.83 32.61 5.42
C ASN A 371 -11.86 31.44 5.65
N LYS A 372 -10.80 31.38 4.82
CA LYS A 372 -9.56 30.58 4.94
C LYS A 372 -9.74 29.09 5.31
N TRP A 373 -9.86 28.27 4.27
CA TRP A 373 -9.89 26.82 4.38
C TRP A 373 -8.52 26.24 4.76
N LYS A 374 -8.43 25.64 5.96
CA LYS A 374 -7.46 24.61 6.37
C LYS A 374 -8.26 23.32 6.60
N ARG A 375 -8.44 22.45 5.61
CA ARG A 375 -9.02 21.09 5.81
C ARG A 375 -8.94 20.21 4.55
N VAL A 376 -8.45 18.98 4.69
CA VAL A 376 -8.78 17.87 3.78
C VAL A 376 -9.81 16.99 4.51
N ASP A 377 -10.95 16.78 3.86
CA ASP A 377 -12.20 16.28 4.44
C ASP A 377 -12.31 14.76 4.27
N ILE A 378 -12.64 14.01 5.34
CA ILE A 378 -13.04 12.58 5.28
C ILE A 378 -14.58 12.53 5.21
N VAL A 379 -15.15 11.91 4.18
CA VAL A 379 -16.61 11.74 4.09
C VAL A 379 -17.02 10.53 4.95
N ALA A 380 -18.13 10.68 5.69
CA ALA A 380 -18.72 9.62 6.50
C ALA A 380 -20.23 9.59 6.23
N GLY A 381 -20.78 8.39 6.00
CA GLY A 381 -22.20 8.17 5.77
C GLY A 381 -23.07 8.40 7.01
N GLU A 382 -24.28 8.92 6.80
CA GLU A 382 -25.28 9.16 7.86
C GLU A 382 -25.81 7.84 8.43
N GLY A 383 -25.45 7.54 9.68
CA GLY A 383 -26.12 6.54 10.51
C GLY A 383 -27.13 7.23 11.43
N THR A 384 -28.43 6.96 11.22
CA THR A 384 -29.51 7.42 12.10
C THR A 384 -29.41 6.77 13.47
N SER A 385 -29.10 7.54 14.50
CA SER A 385 -29.28 7.13 15.90
C SER A 385 -29.52 8.35 16.77
N LYS A 386 -30.76 8.51 17.23
CA LYS A 386 -31.15 9.49 18.25
C LYS A 386 -30.66 8.99 19.61
N SER A 387 -29.92 9.80 20.34
CA SER A 387 -29.68 9.63 21.78
C SER A 387 -30.20 10.85 22.56
N PRO A 388 -30.89 10.69 23.70
CA PRO A 388 -31.34 11.80 24.56
C PRO A 388 -30.21 12.33 25.46
N PRO A 389 -30.39 13.51 26.11
CA PRO A 389 -29.29 14.32 26.64
C PRO A 389 -28.80 13.89 28.03
N ALA A 390 -27.50 14.12 28.25
CA ALA A 390 -26.86 14.04 29.55
C ALA A 390 -27.25 15.24 30.43
N GLN A 391 -27.56 14.98 31.70
CA GLN A 391 -27.52 15.98 32.76
C GLN A 391 -26.17 15.92 33.48
N ALA A 392 -25.61 17.11 33.68
CA ALA A 392 -24.42 17.37 34.45
C ALA A 392 -24.71 17.31 35.95
N GLU A 393 -23.75 16.86 36.75
CA GLU A 393 -23.56 17.40 38.10
C GLU A 393 -22.10 17.27 38.55
N GLN A 394 -21.62 18.37 39.12
CA GLN A 394 -20.30 18.61 39.68
C GLN A 394 -20.19 18.01 41.09
N SER A 395 -19.01 17.59 41.51
CA SER A 395 -18.44 18.09 42.79
C SER A 395 -16.98 17.64 42.96
N GLU A 396 -16.24 18.53 43.59
CA GLU A 396 -14.79 18.56 43.75
C GLU A 396 -14.28 17.73 44.94
N SER A 397 -13.01 17.34 44.80
CA SER A 397 -11.94 17.19 45.80
C SER A 397 -12.21 16.56 47.17
N GLN A 398 -11.38 15.59 47.54
CA GLN A 398 -10.49 15.73 48.69
C GLN A 398 -9.30 14.76 48.58
N ALA A 399 -8.11 15.28 48.89
CA ALA A 399 -6.86 14.55 48.96
C ALA A 399 -6.68 13.98 50.37
N GLU A 400 -6.16 12.75 50.48
CA GLU A 400 -5.46 12.31 51.69
C GLU A 400 -4.26 11.44 51.35
N HIS A 401 -3.17 11.78 52.04
CA HIS A 401 -1.82 11.27 51.94
C HIS A 401 -1.72 9.97 52.75
N ILE A 402 -1.34 8.84 52.14
CA ILE A 402 -0.86 7.67 52.90
C ILE A 402 0.46 7.20 52.29
N SER A 403 1.51 7.37 53.09
CA SER A 403 2.84 6.81 52.94
C SER A 403 2.82 5.29 53.12
N GLY A 404 3.37 4.56 52.15
CA GLY A 404 3.66 3.13 52.28
C GLY A 404 4.60 2.69 51.17
N ALA A 405 5.89 2.59 51.50
CA ALA A 405 6.88 1.96 50.64
C ALA A 405 6.67 0.44 50.65
N SER A 406 6.47 -0.17 49.49
CA SER A 406 6.57 -1.61 49.27
C SER A 406 7.25 -1.91 47.94
N SER A 407 8.18 -2.86 47.99
CA SER A 407 9.13 -3.32 46.97
C SER A 407 8.47 -3.89 45.69
N PRO A 408 9.19 -4.01 44.56
CA PRO A 408 8.64 -4.53 43.30
C PRO A 408 8.31 -6.04 43.40
N PRO A 409 7.34 -6.56 42.62
CA PRO A 409 6.97 -7.97 42.67
C PRO A 409 8.03 -8.86 42.02
N GLU A 410 8.47 -9.88 42.76
CA GLU A 410 9.27 -11.00 42.28
C GLU A 410 8.48 -11.87 41.30
N GLY A 411 9.14 -12.32 40.23
CA GLY A 411 8.58 -13.25 39.23
C GLY A 411 8.30 -14.65 39.81
N PRO A 412 7.47 -15.47 39.14
CA PRO A 412 7.04 -16.76 39.67
C PRO A 412 8.23 -17.73 39.80
N SER A 413 8.37 -18.34 40.99
CA SER A 413 9.44 -19.29 41.29
C SER A 413 9.25 -20.63 40.57
N ILE A 414 10.38 -21.25 40.22
CA ILE A 414 10.51 -22.54 39.50
C ILE A 414 9.69 -23.69 40.14
N ASN A 415 9.30 -23.57 41.42
CA ASN A 415 8.51 -24.57 42.13
C ASN A 415 7.00 -24.54 41.82
N ALA A 416 6.49 -23.50 41.13
CA ALA A 416 5.09 -23.45 40.66
C ALA A 416 4.90 -24.29 39.38
N VAL A 417 5.88 -24.22 38.46
CA VAL A 417 5.88 -24.97 37.20
C VAL A 417 5.95 -26.48 37.44
N ASP A 418 6.71 -26.91 38.45
CA ASP A 418 6.84 -28.33 38.81
C ASP A 418 5.57 -28.90 39.46
N ARG A 419 4.71 -28.03 40.03
CA ARG A 419 3.42 -28.42 40.61
C ARG A 419 2.37 -28.62 39.52
N ASP A 420 2.30 -27.69 38.57
CA ASP A 420 1.40 -27.79 37.40
C ASP A 420 1.76 -28.98 36.50
N LEU A 421 3.05 -29.28 36.34
CA LEU A 421 3.50 -30.45 35.58
C LEU A 421 3.08 -31.76 36.28
N ARG A 422 3.14 -31.79 37.61
CA ARG A 422 2.74 -32.95 38.42
C ARG A 422 1.23 -33.18 38.36
N ASP A 423 0.45 -32.10 38.40
CA ASP A 423 -1.01 -32.15 38.26
C ASP A 423 -1.44 -32.56 36.84
N ALA A 424 -0.75 -32.07 35.81
CA ALA A 424 -0.97 -32.47 34.41
C ALA A 424 -0.62 -33.95 34.16
N VAL A 425 0.47 -34.45 34.75
CA VAL A 425 0.86 -35.87 34.67
C VAL A 425 -0.13 -36.75 35.42
N GLN A 426 -0.66 -36.31 36.58
CA GLN A 426 -1.71 -37.04 37.28
C GLN A 426 -3.02 -37.07 36.49
N LEU A 427 -3.36 -35.98 35.79
CA LEU A 427 -4.53 -35.90 34.91
C LEU A 427 -4.40 -36.87 33.72
N LEU A 428 -3.22 -36.89 33.07
CA LEU A 428 -2.91 -37.82 31.98
C LEU A 428 -2.90 -39.28 32.44
N THR A 429 -2.38 -39.56 33.65
CA THR A 429 -2.39 -40.91 34.23
C THR A 429 -3.83 -41.38 34.47
N ARG A 430 -4.73 -40.50 34.90
CA ARG A 430 -6.17 -40.83 35.07
C ARG A 430 -6.90 -41.01 33.75
N ILE A 431 -6.55 -40.24 32.71
CA ILE A 431 -7.11 -40.39 31.36
C ILE A 431 -6.69 -41.73 30.74
N VAL A 432 -5.42 -42.12 30.89
CA VAL A 432 -4.90 -43.40 30.40
C VAL A 432 -5.47 -44.58 31.21
N ALA A 433 -5.62 -44.44 32.53
CA ALA A 433 -6.27 -45.48 33.34
C ALA A 433 -7.78 -45.63 33.04
N GLY A 434 -8.46 -44.53 32.70
CA GLY A 434 -9.89 -44.54 32.33
C GLY A 434 -10.19 -45.19 30.99
N GLN A 435 -9.24 -45.20 30.05
CA GLN A 435 -9.42 -45.87 28.75
C GLN A 435 -9.31 -47.40 28.81
N VAL A 436 -8.79 -47.97 29.91
CA VAL A 436 -8.63 -49.44 30.06
C VAL A 436 -9.86 -50.11 30.69
N GLN A 437 -10.82 -49.36 31.24
CA GLN A 437 -11.95 -49.95 32.00
C GLN A 437 -13.37 -49.53 31.59
N GLY A 438 -13.55 -48.73 30.52
CA GLY A 438 -14.87 -48.56 29.90
C GLY A 438 -16.00 -48.07 30.83
N GLN A 439 -15.69 -47.20 31.80
CA GLN A 439 -16.69 -46.56 32.65
C GLN A 439 -16.69 -45.03 32.47
N ALA A 440 -17.89 -44.46 32.32
CA ALA A 440 -18.12 -43.02 32.19
C ALA A 440 -17.81 -42.27 33.51
N ILE A 441 -17.07 -41.16 33.41
CA ILE A 441 -16.80 -40.24 34.53
C ILE A 441 -17.66 -38.98 34.37
N PRO A 442 -18.24 -38.41 35.45
CA PRO A 442 -19.18 -37.28 35.37
C PRO A 442 -18.49 -35.97 35.00
N THR A 443 -19.10 -35.21 34.07
CA THR A 443 -18.69 -33.86 33.70
C THR A 443 -18.98 -32.86 34.83
N THR A 444 -17.93 -32.30 35.43
CA THR A 444 -18.00 -31.09 36.26
C THR A 444 -18.27 -29.85 35.39
N GLY A 445 -19.13 -28.96 35.88
CA GLY A 445 -19.83 -27.88 35.17
C GLY A 445 -19.02 -27.03 34.17
N SER A 446 -19.57 -26.92 32.96
CA SER A 446 -19.27 -25.87 31.99
C SER A 446 -19.63 -24.51 32.59
N SER A 447 -18.69 -23.56 32.54
CA SER A 447 -18.96 -22.15 32.86
C SER A 447 -20.00 -21.59 31.87
N GLY A 448 -20.82 -20.62 32.31
CA GLY A 448 -21.87 -20.03 31.45
C GLY A 448 -21.35 -19.42 30.15
N THR A 449 -20.08 -19.02 30.13
CA THR A 449 -19.33 -18.53 28.96
C THR A 449 -19.00 -19.64 27.96
N ASP A 450 -18.61 -20.82 28.41
CA ASP A 450 -18.29 -21.96 27.52
C ASP A 450 -19.53 -22.49 26.80
N ARG A 451 -20.68 -22.49 27.50
CA ARG A 451 -21.96 -22.90 26.94
C ARG A 451 -22.44 -21.92 25.86
N ALA A 452 -22.26 -20.62 26.07
CA ALA A 452 -22.64 -19.60 25.10
C ALA A 452 -21.77 -19.66 23.83
N ALA A 453 -20.46 -19.87 23.95
CA ALA A 453 -19.55 -20.02 22.81
C ALA A 453 -19.81 -21.30 22.01
N SER A 454 -20.10 -22.41 22.70
CA SER A 454 -20.47 -23.69 22.10
C SER A 454 -21.78 -23.60 21.31
N LEU A 455 -22.80 -22.93 21.88
CA LEU A 455 -24.08 -22.69 21.21
C LEU A 455 -23.91 -21.84 19.95
N ARG A 456 -23.13 -20.75 19.99
CA ARG A 456 -22.89 -19.90 18.81
C ARG A 456 -22.11 -20.64 17.72
N THR A 457 -21.11 -21.44 18.08
CA THR A 457 -20.40 -22.27 17.10
C THR A 457 -21.35 -23.27 16.45
N GLN A 458 -22.25 -23.88 17.23
CA GLN A 458 -23.25 -24.80 16.72
C GLN A 458 -24.26 -24.09 15.78
N ASP A 459 -24.70 -22.88 16.12
CA ASP A 459 -25.60 -22.09 15.28
C ASP A 459 -24.93 -21.63 13.99
N PHE A 460 -23.65 -21.26 14.04
CA PHE A 460 -22.86 -20.96 12.85
C PHE A 460 -22.74 -22.17 11.92
N LEU A 461 -22.49 -23.36 12.46
CA LEU A 461 -22.42 -24.59 11.66
C LEU A 461 -23.76 -24.99 11.05
N LYS A 462 -24.90 -24.62 11.66
CA LYS A 462 -26.24 -24.85 11.08
C LYS A 462 -26.50 -24.00 9.84
N LEU A 463 -25.82 -22.87 9.68
CA LEU A 463 -25.89 -22.04 8.47
C LEU A 463 -25.08 -22.63 7.31
N ASP A 464 -24.38 -23.75 7.54
CA ASP A 464 -23.52 -24.47 6.60
C ASP A 464 -22.54 -23.55 5.83
N PRO A 465 -21.73 -22.75 6.55
CA PRO A 465 -20.73 -21.88 5.91
C PRO A 465 -19.70 -22.74 5.15
N PRO A 466 -19.14 -22.28 4.01
CA PRO A 466 -18.22 -23.10 3.23
C PRO A 466 -16.97 -23.48 4.02
N THR A 467 -16.30 -24.57 3.65
CA THR A 467 -14.96 -24.90 4.12
C THR A 467 -13.93 -24.54 3.06
N PHE A 468 -12.73 -24.17 3.49
CA PHE A 468 -11.62 -23.86 2.59
C PHE A 468 -10.37 -24.62 3.02
N THR A 469 -9.77 -25.38 2.10
CA THR A 469 -8.61 -26.24 2.37
C THR A 469 -7.30 -25.59 1.95
N GLY A 470 -7.35 -24.69 0.95
CA GLY A 470 -6.20 -23.98 0.41
C GLY A 470 -5.38 -24.79 -0.60
N SER A 471 -5.71 -26.07 -0.83
CA SER A 471 -4.98 -26.98 -1.70
C SER A 471 -5.73 -27.41 -2.95
N ASP A 472 -7.05 -27.17 -3.04
CA ASP A 472 -7.84 -27.42 -4.25
C ASP A 472 -7.86 -26.17 -5.15
N ILE A 473 -7.43 -26.34 -6.40
CA ILE A 473 -7.42 -25.28 -7.42
C ILE A 473 -8.82 -24.77 -7.79
N ASN A 474 -9.86 -25.55 -7.50
CA ASN A 474 -11.25 -25.18 -7.75
C ASN A 474 -11.87 -24.39 -6.60
N GLU A 475 -11.22 -24.32 -5.43
CA GLU A 475 -11.68 -23.46 -4.35
C GLU A 475 -11.49 -21.99 -4.73
N ASP A 476 -12.53 -21.18 -4.46
CA ASP A 476 -12.48 -19.74 -4.65
C ASP A 476 -12.31 -19.06 -3.28
N PRO A 477 -11.12 -18.48 -2.99
CA PRO A 477 -10.88 -17.78 -1.73
C PRO A 477 -11.87 -16.64 -1.48
N GLN A 478 -12.33 -15.97 -2.54
CA GLN A 478 -13.28 -14.88 -2.40
C GLN A 478 -14.67 -15.39 -2.01
N ASP A 479 -15.11 -16.47 -2.65
CA ASP A 479 -16.39 -17.10 -2.36
C ASP A 479 -16.45 -17.59 -0.91
N PHE A 480 -15.34 -18.14 -0.39
CA PHE A 480 -15.21 -18.48 1.02
C PHE A 480 -15.43 -17.25 1.92
N VAL A 481 -14.74 -16.14 1.66
CA VAL A 481 -14.86 -14.90 2.45
C VAL A 481 -16.28 -14.35 2.40
N ASP A 482 -16.88 -14.25 1.21
CA ASP A 482 -18.19 -13.63 1.00
C ASP A 482 -19.33 -14.45 1.63
N GLN A 483 -19.28 -15.78 1.54
CA GLN A 483 -20.29 -16.64 2.13
C GLN A 483 -20.13 -16.72 3.66
N THR A 484 -18.88 -16.76 4.15
CA THR A 484 -18.61 -16.73 5.59
C THR A 484 -19.07 -15.41 6.21
N GLN A 485 -18.74 -14.27 5.58
CA GLN A 485 -19.24 -12.95 6.00
C GLN A 485 -20.77 -12.94 6.08
N ARG A 486 -21.46 -13.45 5.05
CA ARG A 486 -22.93 -13.51 5.04
C ARG A 486 -23.49 -14.31 6.21
N ALA A 487 -22.92 -15.47 6.54
CA ALA A 487 -23.33 -16.25 7.69
C ALA A 487 -23.11 -15.51 9.01
N LEU A 488 -21.95 -14.84 9.16
CA LEU A 488 -21.62 -14.06 10.35
C LEU A 488 -22.55 -12.84 10.52
N ASP A 489 -22.92 -12.18 9.43
CA ASP A 489 -23.84 -11.02 9.44
C ASP A 489 -25.26 -11.43 9.87
N VAL A 490 -25.75 -12.57 9.38
CA VAL A 490 -27.05 -13.15 9.81
C VAL A 490 -27.08 -13.43 11.30
N MET A 491 -25.93 -13.80 11.87
CA MET A 491 -25.80 -14.06 13.31
C MET A 491 -25.51 -12.81 14.14
N HIS A 492 -25.36 -11.64 13.50
CA HIS A 492 -24.97 -10.38 14.15
C HIS A 492 -23.69 -10.49 14.98
N ILE A 493 -22.72 -11.29 14.51
CA ILE A 493 -21.41 -11.45 15.16
C ILE A 493 -20.50 -10.29 14.77
N SER A 494 -19.58 -9.88 15.64
CA SER A 494 -18.64 -8.79 15.34
C SER A 494 -17.29 -8.98 16.03
N GLY A 495 -16.28 -8.23 15.57
CA GLY A 495 -14.95 -8.21 16.19
C GLY A 495 -14.19 -9.53 16.04
N LYS A 496 -13.49 -9.93 17.11
CA LYS A 496 -12.59 -11.11 17.14
C LYS A 496 -13.32 -12.42 16.83
N GLU A 497 -14.58 -12.53 17.25
CA GLU A 497 -15.38 -13.74 17.14
C GLU A 497 -15.67 -14.13 15.67
N MET A 498 -15.77 -13.14 14.78
CA MET A 498 -15.89 -13.39 13.33
C MET A 498 -14.70 -14.18 12.78
N VAL A 499 -13.49 -13.80 13.19
CA VAL A 499 -12.24 -14.43 12.74
C VAL A 499 -12.13 -15.85 13.28
N GLU A 500 -12.51 -16.08 14.54
CA GLU A 500 -12.46 -17.40 15.17
C GLU A 500 -13.43 -18.39 14.50
N LEU A 501 -14.65 -17.96 14.16
CA LEU A 501 -15.63 -18.79 13.45
C LEU A 501 -15.22 -19.07 12.00
N ALA A 502 -14.67 -18.10 11.29
CA ALA A 502 -14.14 -18.32 9.96
C ALA A 502 -12.96 -19.30 9.98
N ALA A 503 -12.04 -19.13 10.93
CA ALA A 503 -10.90 -20.03 11.12
C ALA A 503 -11.35 -21.47 11.40
N TYR A 504 -12.47 -21.67 12.10
CA TYR A 504 -13.06 -22.99 12.34
C TYR A 504 -13.45 -23.74 11.05
N ARG A 505 -13.70 -23.01 9.95
CA ARG A 505 -14.00 -23.60 8.63
C ARG A 505 -12.78 -23.77 7.73
N LEU A 506 -11.61 -23.29 8.15
CA LEU A 506 -10.36 -23.57 7.47
C LEU A 506 -9.91 -25.00 7.79
N LYS A 507 -9.40 -25.69 6.78
CA LYS A 507 -8.90 -27.07 6.86
C LYS A 507 -7.59 -27.18 6.10
N GLY A 508 -6.89 -28.31 6.25
CA GLY A 508 -5.71 -28.59 5.43
C GLY A 508 -4.61 -27.52 5.54
N GLU A 509 -4.14 -27.01 4.41
CA GLU A 509 -3.12 -25.96 4.37
C GLU A 509 -3.65 -24.62 4.90
N ALA A 510 -4.95 -24.36 4.74
CA ALA A 510 -5.56 -23.10 5.15
C ALA A 510 -5.55 -22.87 6.65
N ILE A 511 -5.76 -23.92 7.46
CA ILE A 511 -5.67 -23.78 8.92
C ILE A 511 -4.22 -23.60 9.39
N LEU A 512 -3.26 -24.26 8.72
CA LEU A 512 -1.83 -24.09 9.03
C LEU A 512 -1.39 -22.65 8.75
N TRP A 513 -1.77 -22.11 7.58
CA TRP A 513 -1.55 -20.70 7.25
C TRP A 513 -2.16 -19.76 8.30
N TYR A 514 -3.39 -20.02 8.75
CA TYR A 514 -4.05 -19.16 9.73
C TYR A 514 -3.31 -19.15 11.07
N GLU A 515 -2.86 -20.31 11.55
CA GLU A 515 -2.08 -20.41 12.79
C GLU A 515 -0.73 -19.70 12.66
N ASP A 516 -0.06 -19.82 11.51
CA ASP A 516 1.19 -19.11 11.24
C ASP A 516 0.99 -17.59 11.11
N TRP A 517 -0.07 -17.15 10.40
CA TRP A 517 -0.48 -15.75 10.32
C TRP A 517 -0.75 -15.17 11.71
N LYS A 518 -1.53 -15.88 12.53
CA LYS A 518 -1.85 -15.47 13.90
C LYS A 518 -0.59 -15.38 14.77
N ARG A 519 0.32 -16.34 14.66
CA ARG A 519 1.61 -16.33 15.37
C ARG A 519 2.51 -15.18 14.92
N SER A 520 2.50 -14.84 13.62
CA SER A 520 3.32 -13.76 13.05
C SER A 520 2.98 -12.37 13.60
N ARG A 521 1.79 -12.19 14.20
CA ARG A 521 1.35 -10.93 14.80
C ARG A 521 2.05 -10.61 16.13
N GLY A 522 2.56 -11.61 16.85
CA GLY A 522 3.19 -11.44 18.17
C GLY A 522 2.20 -11.53 19.34
N ILE A 523 2.73 -11.76 20.55
CA ILE A 523 1.95 -12.09 21.76
C ILE A 523 1.09 -10.89 22.25
N ASP A 524 1.57 -9.66 22.03
CA ASP A 524 0.92 -8.43 22.50
C ASP A 524 0.04 -7.75 21.42
N ALA A 525 -0.23 -8.43 20.30
CA ALA A 525 -1.02 -7.85 19.23
C ALA A 525 -2.49 -7.64 19.65
N PRO A 526 -3.15 -6.56 19.19
CA PRO A 526 -4.57 -6.37 19.43
C PRO A 526 -5.39 -7.52 18.80
N PRO A 527 -6.61 -7.79 19.32
CA PRO A 527 -7.47 -8.83 18.75
C PRO A 527 -7.68 -8.66 17.26
N THR A 528 -7.60 -9.76 16.51
CA THR A 528 -7.77 -9.78 15.06
C THR A 528 -9.12 -9.22 14.66
N THR A 529 -9.14 -8.27 13.75
CA THR A 529 -10.39 -7.80 13.14
C THR A 529 -10.74 -8.63 11.90
N TRP A 530 -12.01 -8.65 11.54
CA TRP A 530 -12.46 -9.31 10.32
C TRP A 530 -11.83 -8.71 9.06
N GLY A 531 -11.62 -7.39 9.02
CA GLY A 531 -10.93 -6.72 7.92
C GLY A 531 -9.50 -7.23 7.74
N GLU A 532 -8.71 -7.26 8.83
CA GLU A 532 -7.33 -7.77 8.79
C GLU A 532 -7.25 -9.24 8.35
N PHE A 533 -8.19 -10.08 8.79
CA PHE A 533 -8.26 -11.48 8.35
C PHE A 533 -8.54 -11.58 6.85
N LYS A 534 -9.55 -10.85 6.35
CA LYS A 534 -9.91 -10.84 4.93
C LYS A 534 -8.73 -10.40 4.07
N ASP A 535 -8.09 -9.29 4.43
CA ASP A 535 -6.96 -8.75 3.68
C ASP A 535 -5.82 -9.77 3.63
N ALA A 536 -5.43 -10.33 4.78
CA ALA A 536 -4.36 -11.33 4.83
C ALA A 536 -4.70 -12.62 4.08
N PHE A 537 -5.95 -13.09 4.19
CA PHE A 537 -6.44 -14.30 3.53
C PHE A 537 -6.44 -14.15 2.01
N ILE A 538 -7.00 -13.04 1.51
CA ILE A 538 -7.04 -12.74 0.08
C ILE A 538 -5.63 -12.50 -0.46
N ASP A 539 -4.77 -11.76 0.23
CA ASP A 539 -3.40 -11.55 -0.24
C ASP A 539 -2.59 -12.86 -0.31
N HIS A 540 -2.89 -13.86 0.54
CA HIS A 540 -2.20 -15.14 0.53
C HIS A 540 -2.71 -16.09 -0.57
N TYR A 541 -4.03 -16.28 -0.67
CA TYR A 541 -4.64 -17.27 -1.56
C TYR A 541 -5.05 -16.69 -2.93
N LEU A 542 -5.17 -15.37 -3.03
CA LEU A 542 -5.50 -14.66 -4.26
C LEU A 542 -4.70 -13.34 -4.38
N PRO A 543 -3.37 -13.41 -4.60
CA PRO A 543 -2.50 -12.24 -4.66
C PRO A 543 -2.93 -11.22 -5.72
N PHE A 544 -2.56 -9.95 -5.55
CA PHE A 544 -2.97 -8.86 -6.46
C PHE A 544 -2.65 -9.17 -7.92
N GLU A 545 -1.47 -9.71 -8.23
CA GLU A 545 -1.06 -10.03 -9.60
C GLU A 545 -1.97 -11.10 -10.20
N THR A 546 -2.43 -12.05 -9.39
CA THR A 546 -3.39 -13.08 -9.81
C THR A 546 -4.79 -12.47 -9.99
N ARG A 547 -5.22 -11.57 -9.10
CA ARG A 547 -6.48 -10.83 -9.23
C ARG A 547 -6.49 -9.98 -10.50
N GLN A 548 -5.40 -9.27 -10.76
CA GLN A 548 -5.21 -8.43 -11.94
C GLN A 548 -5.16 -9.29 -13.21
N ALA A 549 -4.42 -10.40 -13.20
CA ALA A 549 -4.39 -11.33 -14.34
C ALA A 549 -5.78 -11.94 -14.62
N ARG A 550 -6.53 -12.33 -13.58
CA ARG A 550 -7.92 -12.82 -13.70
C ARG A 550 -8.86 -11.71 -14.18
N ALA A 551 -8.70 -10.49 -13.69
CA ALA A 551 -9.46 -9.33 -14.17
C ALA A 551 -9.13 -9.03 -15.65
N ASP A 552 -7.87 -9.14 -16.06
CA ASP A 552 -7.48 -8.99 -17.45
C ASP A 552 -8.05 -10.11 -18.34
N GLN A 553 -8.05 -11.35 -17.87
CA GLN A 553 -8.72 -12.47 -18.55
C GLN A 553 -10.22 -12.25 -18.65
N PHE A 554 -10.87 -11.77 -17.58
CA PHE A 554 -12.29 -11.43 -17.56
C PHE A 554 -12.62 -10.38 -18.62
N LEU A 555 -11.88 -9.28 -18.60
CA LEU A 555 -12.09 -8.14 -19.46
C LEU A 555 -11.77 -8.44 -20.94
N ASN A 556 -10.89 -9.40 -21.20
CA ASN A 556 -10.57 -9.87 -22.55
C ASN A 556 -11.40 -11.11 -22.96
N LEU A 557 -12.29 -11.61 -22.10
CA LEU A 557 -13.10 -12.79 -22.37
C LEU A 557 -14.03 -12.53 -23.55
N ARG A 558 -13.86 -13.30 -24.62
CA ARG A 558 -14.76 -13.32 -25.78
C ARG A 558 -15.29 -14.74 -25.93
N GLN A 559 -16.54 -14.88 -26.37
CA GLN A 559 -17.14 -16.20 -26.58
C GLN A 559 -16.32 -17.05 -27.56
N GLY A 560 -15.90 -16.49 -28.70
CA GLY A 560 -15.11 -17.21 -29.69
C GLY A 560 -15.80 -18.51 -30.11
N ASN A 561 -15.08 -19.63 -30.04
CA ASN A 561 -15.60 -20.97 -30.35
C ASN A 561 -16.22 -21.69 -29.13
N MET A 562 -16.30 -21.04 -27.96
CA MET A 562 -16.93 -21.64 -26.78
C MET A 562 -18.46 -21.69 -26.95
N SER A 563 -19.07 -22.74 -26.43
CA SER A 563 -20.53 -22.77 -26.28
C SER A 563 -21.00 -21.65 -25.34
N VAL A 564 -22.26 -21.24 -25.47
CA VAL A 564 -22.85 -20.21 -24.58
C VAL A 564 -22.73 -20.61 -23.10
N ARG A 565 -22.86 -21.92 -22.80
CA ARG A 565 -22.72 -22.46 -21.44
C ARG A 565 -21.28 -22.36 -20.93
N GLU A 566 -20.29 -22.72 -21.73
CA GLU A 566 -18.87 -22.60 -21.35
C GLU A 566 -18.47 -21.14 -21.16
N TYR A 567 -18.88 -20.26 -22.08
CA TYR A 567 -18.65 -18.83 -21.93
C TYR A 567 -19.30 -18.28 -20.67
N SER A 568 -20.55 -18.65 -20.38
CA SER A 568 -21.25 -18.21 -19.17
C SER A 568 -20.57 -18.69 -17.89
N LEU A 569 -20.10 -19.94 -17.84
CA LEU A 569 -19.34 -20.45 -16.68
C LEU A 569 -18.01 -19.71 -16.50
N ARG A 570 -17.27 -19.49 -17.59
CA ARG A 570 -16.00 -18.75 -17.57
C ARG A 570 -16.20 -17.29 -17.18
N PHE A 571 -17.26 -16.67 -17.70
CA PHE A 571 -17.67 -15.31 -17.37
C PHE A 571 -18.00 -15.19 -15.88
N ASN A 572 -18.85 -16.07 -15.34
CA ASN A 572 -19.24 -16.05 -13.93
C ASN A 572 -18.08 -16.37 -12.97
N SER A 573 -17.13 -17.20 -13.38
CA SER A 573 -15.92 -17.49 -12.60
C SER A 573 -14.98 -16.28 -12.55
N LEU A 574 -14.79 -15.60 -13.68
CA LEU A 574 -13.88 -14.46 -13.80
C LEU A 574 -14.50 -13.14 -13.30
N SER A 575 -15.83 -12.97 -13.37
CA SER A 575 -16.54 -11.75 -12.94
C SER A 575 -16.45 -11.49 -11.45
N ARG A 576 -16.22 -12.52 -10.64
CA ARG A 576 -16.07 -12.43 -9.17
C ARG A 576 -14.76 -11.77 -8.75
N CYS A 577 -13.70 -11.91 -9.54
CA CYS A 577 -12.52 -11.05 -9.39
C CYS A 577 -12.79 -9.62 -9.86
N GLY A 578 -13.73 -9.45 -10.80
CA GLY A 578 -14.21 -8.18 -11.30
C GLY A 578 -15.04 -7.35 -10.32
N SER A 579 -15.64 -7.92 -9.27
CA SER A 579 -16.37 -7.16 -8.24
C SER A 579 -15.48 -6.30 -7.34
N TYR A 580 -14.16 -6.51 -7.36
CA TYR A 580 -13.19 -5.53 -6.85
C TYR A 580 -12.98 -4.34 -7.79
N TYR A 581 -13.45 -4.45 -9.03
CA TYR A 581 -13.30 -3.44 -10.06
C TYR A 581 -14.65 -2.94 -10.63
N GLY A 582 -15.76 -3.41 -10.05
CA GLY A 582 -17.13 -3.25 -10.57
C GLY A 582 -17.96 -2.24 -9.79
#